data_AF-A0A8D8BSS7-F1
#
_entry.id   AF-A0A8D8BSS7-F1
#
_cell.length_a   1.000
_cell.length_b   1.000
_cell.length_c   1.000
_cell.angle_alpha   90.00
_cell.angle_beta   90.00
_cell.angle_gamma   90.00
#
_symmetry.space_group_name_H-M   'P 1'
#
loop_
_entity.id
_entity.type
_entity.pdbx_description
1 polymer ?
#
loop_
_entity_poly.entity_id
_entity_poly.type
_entity_poly.pdbx_seq_one_letter_code
_entity_poly.pdbx_strand_id
1 'polypeptide(L)'
;MPRGGGLLGKVLLFSWNMTNLKNITGEQIGAYFGYSIATVDVDGDKLDDLIVGAPMHTEPNTEGKYETGRVYIIFQDKTNKFEGIETRDGVNSKARFGLSVCSLGDINLDGFGDFAVGAPYDGPNGNGAVYVYHGSPTGPLEKPSQVIFAEDISGASRISTFGFSVAGGIDLDGNQYPDMVVGAYSTDKALVFKSRPVAVMEASTLFETENKLISLEDRNCTLRDRKQVPCTVVNSCMKYNGINVPPTLDIEVSWVLDSKKPRNPRMFFLNEEGRNIRNQSMRLYRGKLECRSERVYIA
;
A
#
# COMPACT_ATOMS: atom_id res chain seq x y z
N MET A 1 19.32 24.62 2.61
CA MET A 1 19.35 24.27 4.05
C MET A 1 18.32 25.13 4.78
N PRO A 2 17.25 24.55 5.33
CA PRO A 2 16.32 25.24 6.21
C PRO A 2 17.01 25.68 7.51
N ARG A 3 16.85 26.95 7.91
CA ARG A 3 17.52 27.54 9.09
C ARG A 3 16.57 28.32 10.02
N GLY A 4 15.27 28.33 9.72
CA GLY A 4 14.26 28.99 10.55
C GLY A 4 14.18 28.41 11.97
N GLY A 5 13.62 29.16 12.90
CA GLY A 5 13.36 28.68 14.26
C GLY A 5 14.64 28.32 15.04
N GLY A 6 15.75 29.03 14.84
CA GLY A 6 17.00 28.72 15.55
C GLY A 6 17.62 27.40 15.12
N LEU A 7 17.66 27.12 13.81
CA LEU A 7 18.18 25.87 13.20
C LEU A 7 17.31 24.62 13.41
N LEU A 8 16.14 24.75 14.06
CA LEU A 8 15.13 23.68 14.11
C LEU A 8 14.48 23.41 12.74
N GLY A 9 14.51 24.41 11.84
CA GLY A 9 13.76 24.39 10.58
C GLY A 9 12.33 24.91 10.79
N LYS A 10 11.76 25.46 9.73
CA LYS A 10 10.44 26.11 9.79
C LYS A 10 9.74 26.07 8.43
N VAL A 11 8.45 25.78 8.44
CA VAL A 11 7.54 25.89 7.31
C VAL A 11 6.59 27.07 7.58
N LEU A 12 6.39 27.91 6.58
CA LEU A 12 5.57 29.11 6.64
C LEU A 12 4.44 28.98 5.62
N LEU A 13 3.20 29.11 6.07
CA LEU A 13 2.03 29.13 5.19
C LEU A 13 1.62 30.58 4.96
N PHE A 14 1.41 30.92 3.70
CA PHE A 14 0.96 32.24 3.28
C PHE A 14 -0.32 32.14 2.45
N SER A 15 -1.20 33.12 2.59
CA SER A 15 -2.30 33.33 1.65
C SER A 15 -1.78 33.88 0.31
N TRP A 16 -2.64 33.90 -0.70
CA TRP A 16 -2.37 34.47 -2.03
C TRP A 16 -1.89 35.93 -2.00
N ASN A 17 -2.25 36.69 -0.95
CA ASN A 17 -1.81 38.07 -0.74
C ASN A 17 -0.61 38.19 0.22
N MET A 18 0.15 37.11 0.43
CA MET A 18 1.35 37.05 1.27
C MET A 18 1.10 37.34 2.76
N THR A 19 -0.12 37.14 3.25
CA THR A 19 -0.39 37.20 4.70
C THR A 19 0.06 35.88 5.32
N ASN A 20 0.88 35.93 6.37
CA ASN A 20 1.29 34.73 7.10
C ASN A 20 0.08 34.13 7.83
N LEU A 21 -0.28 32.90 7.49
CA LEU A 21 -1.40 32.18 8.07
C LEU A 21 -0.95 31.32 9.25
N LYS A 22 0.14 30.57 9.06
CA LYS A 22 0.65 29.62 10.04
C LYS A 22 2.16 29.48 9.93
N ASN A 23 2.75 29.19 11.08
CA ASN A 23 4.16 28.93 11.26
C ASN A 23 4.31 27.59 11.97
N ILE A 24 5.01 26.66 11.33
CA ILE A 24 5.25 25.31 11.86
C ILE A 24 6.76 25.16 12.03
N THR A 25 7.21 24.81 13.23
CA THR A 25 8.64 24.69 13.57
C THR A 25 8.97 23.23 13.80
N GLY A 26 10.14 22.79 13.31
CA GLY A 26 10.62 21.44 13.56
C GLY A 26 11.05 21.23 15.02
N GLU A 27 11.30 19.97 15.40
CA GLU A 27 11.62 19.61 16.78
C GLU A 27 13.13 19.40 17.04
N GLN A 28 13.91 19.09 16.01
CA GLN A 28 15.32 18.73 16.13
C GLN A 28 16.23 19.69 15.36
N ILE A 29 17.23 20.23 16.07
CA ILE A 29 18.23 21.14 15.50
C ILE A 29 19.03 20.40 14.43
N GLY A 30 19.16 21.03 13.25
CA GLY A 30 19.97 20.45 12.17
C GLY A 30 19.30 19.29 11.43
N ALA A 31 18.06 18.93 11.75
CA ALA A 31 17.31 17.88 11.04
C ALA A 31 16.84 18.31 9.64
N TYR A 32 16.96 19.60 9.32
CA TYR A 32 16.54 20.19 8.05
C TYR A 32 15.01 20.08 7.82
N PHE A 33 14.22 20.26 8.88
CA PHE A 33 12.75 20.33 8.74
C PHE A 33 12.34 21.45 7.76
N GLY A 34 11.54 21.09 6.75
CA GLY A 34 11.16 21.97 5.64
C GLY A 34 12.13 21.91 4.46
N TYR A 35 12.93 20.86 4.33
CA TYR A 35 13.83 20.69 3.17
C TYR A 35 13.05 20.41 1.88
N SER A 36 12.05 19.55 1.98
CA SER A 36 11.13 19.16 0.91
C SER A 36 9.70 19.26 1.46
N ILE A 37 8.76 19.63 0.60
CA ILE A 37 7.36 19.84 0.95
C ILE A 37 6.49 19.31 -0.18
N ALA A 38 5.39 18.63 0.16
CA ALA A 38 4.31 18.29 -0.74
C ALA A 38 2.97 18.53 -0.05
N THR A 39 1.90 18.66 -0.83
CA THR A 39 0.52 18.78 -0.35
C THR A 39 -0.35 17.72 -1.00
N VAL A 40 -1.17 17.05 -0.20
CA VAL A 40 -2.08 15.99 -0.66
C VAL A 40 -3.10 15.69 0.44
N ASP A 41 -4.37 15.53 0.08
CA ASP A 41 -5.44 15.01 0.95
C ASP A 41 -5.21 13.52 1.22
N VAL A 42 -4.46 13.18 2.28
CA VAL A 42 -4.06 11.78 2.55
C VAL A 42 -5.08 11.03 3.40
N ASP A 43 -6.01 11.74 4.04
CA ASP A 43 -7.07 11.16 4.86
C ASP A 43 -8.46 11.17 4.21
N GLY A 44 -8.58 11.76 3.02
CA GLY A 44 -9.79 11.76 2.20
C GLY A 44 -10.86 12.72 2.70
N ASP A 45 -10.50 13.72 3.50
CA ASP A 45 -11.44 14.69 4.06
C ASP A 45 -11.71 15.90 3.14
N LYS A 46 -11.06 15.93 1.97
CA LYS A 46 -11.08 16.97 0.93
C LYS A 46 -10.30 18.24 1.27
N LEU A 47 -9.44 18.21 2.28
CA LEU A 47 -8.49 19.27 2.60
C LEU A 47 -7.07 18.78 2.31
N ASP A 48 -6.20 19.67 1.84
CA ASP A 48 -4.82 19.30 1.55
C ASP A 48 -4.00 19.22 2.85
N ASP A 49 -3.41 18.06 3.13
CA ASP A 49 -2.46 17.88 4.22
C ASP A 49 -1.04 18.24 3.77
N LEU A 50 -0.17 18.58 4.72
CA LEU A 50 1.24 18.88 4.45
C LEU A 50 2.13 17.69 4.75
N ILE A 51 2.95 17.32 3.76
CA ILE A 51 4.04 16.37 3.92
C ILE A 51 5.35 17.15 3.94
N VAL A 52 6.11 17.06 5.04
CA VAL A 52 7.34 17.84 5.25
C VAL A 52 8.52 16.93 5.53
N GLY A 53 9.57 17.04 4.72
CA GLY A 53 10.81 16.29 4.90
C GLY A 53 11.79 16.95 5.87
N ALA A 54 12.44 16.10 6.68
CA ALA A 54 13.58 16.41 7.54
C ALA A 54 14.67 15.34 7.34
N PRO A 55 15.38 15.36 6.21
CA PRO A 55 16.29 14.27 5.81
C PRO A 55 17.50 14.08 6.73
N MET A 56 17.85 15.07 7.54
CA MET A 56 18.98 14.96 8.49
C MET A 56 18.52 14.56 9.89
N HIS A 57 17.23 14.23 10.07
CA HIS A 57 16.72 13.75 11.34
C HIS A 57 17.49 12.50 11.81
N THR A 58 17.82 12.48 13.09
CA THR A 58 18.52 11.39 13.77
C THR A 58 17.69 10.91 14.95
N GLU A 59 17.50 9.59 15.05
CA GLU A 59 16.89 8.98 16.22
C GLU A 59 17.86 9.12 17.43
N PRO A 60 17.49 9.86 18.48
CA PRO A 60 18.39 10.07 19.61
C PRO A 60 18.65 8.75 20.35
N ASN A 61 19.81 8.65 21.02
CA ASN A 61 20.19 7.54 21.90
C ASN A 61 20.23 6.16 21.24
N THR A 62 20.34 6.09 19.91
CA THR A 62 20.50 4.83 19.18
C THR A 62 21.85 4.80 18.48
N GLU A 63 22.80 4.04 19.03
CA GLU A 63 24.14 3.93 18.45
C GLU A 63 24.08 3.41 17.01
N GLY A 64 24.82 4.05 16.10
CA GLY A 64 24.89 3.67 14.69
C GLY A 64 23.73 4.19 13.82
N LYS A 65 22.63 4.67 14.40
CA LYS A 65 21.54 5.32 13.65
C LYS A 65 21.67 6.84 13.69
N TYR A 66 22.09 7.42 12.58
CA TYR A 66 22.18 8.86 12.41
C TYR A 66 21.83 9.23 10.98
N GLU A 67 21.26 10.43 10.78
CA GLU A 67 20.77 10.88 9.47
C GLU A 67 19.85 9.86 8.79
N THR A 68 19.02 9.17 9.58
CA THR A 68 18.04 8.22 9.01
C THR A 68 16.99 8.96 8.21
N GLY A 69 16.64 10.17 8.64
CA GLY A 69 15.61 11.01 8.03
C GLY A 69 14.22 10.73 8.58
N ARG A 70 13.33 11.71 8.42
CA ARG A 70 11.94 11.70 8.87
C ARG A 70 11.10 12.52 7.91
N VAL A 71 9.86 12.09 7.69
CA VAL A 71 8.81 12.95 7.13
C VAL A 71 7.72 13.16 8.17
N TYR A 72 7.14 14.35 8.16
CA TYR A 72 6.01 14.74 9.00
C TYR A 72 4.79 14.86 8.10
N ILE A 73 3.68 14.28 8.55
CA ILE A 73 2.36 14.40 7.94
C ILE A 73 1.56 15.29 8.86
N ILE A 74 1.14 16.45 8.36
CA ILE A 74 0.49 17.48 9.15
C ILE A 74 -0.89 17.72 8.58
N PHE A 75 -1.89 17.24 9.30
CA PHE A 75 -3.28 17.23 8.85
C PHE A 75 -3.91 18.61 8.96
N GLN A 76 -4.63 19.01 7.90
CA GLN A 76 -5.46 20.20 7.92
C GLN A 76 -6.83 19.87 8.53
N ASP A 77 -7.34 20.71 9.43
CA ASP A 77 -8.73 20.61 9.88
C ASP A 77 -9.65 21.60 9.14
N LYS A 78 -10.96 21.39 9.30
CA LYS A 78 -12.01 22.26 8.73
C LYS A 78 -11.98 23.70 9.23
N THR A 79 -11.19 24.01 10.26
CA THR A 79 -10.97 25.35 10.79
C THR A 79 -9.66 25.98 10.30
N ASN A 80 -9.00 25.37 9.31
CA ASN A 80 -7.69 25.73 8.75
C ASN A 80 -6.55 25.68 9.77
N LYS A 81 -6.65 24.77 10.74
CA LYS A 81 -5.55 24.48 11.67
C LYS A 81 -4.78 23.25 11.22
N PHE A 82 -3.51 23.24 11.58
CA PHE A 82 -2.54 22.19 11.27
C PHE A 82 -1.99 21.66 12.59
N GLU A 83 -2.78 20.81 13.26
CA GLU A 83 -2.53 20.36 14.64
C GLU A 83 -2.31 18.84 14.75
N GLY A 84 -2.94 18.03 13.90
CA GLY A 84 -2.64 16.61 13.81
C GLY A 84 -1.27 16.41 13.15
N ILE A 85 -0.31 15.82 13.87
CA ILE A 85 1.02 15.54 13.34
C ILE A 85 1.33 14.05 13.52
N GLU A 86 1.62 13.40 12.42
CA GLU A 86 2.20 12.07 12.37
C GLU A 86 3.59 12.09 11.74
N THR A 87 4.36 11.02 11.96
CA THR A 87 5.69 10.88 11.37
C THR A 87 5.87 9.54 10.69
N ARG A 88 6.72 9.50 9.66
CA ARG A 88 7.31 8.26 9.13
C ARG A 88 8.82 8.42 9.15
N ASP A 89 9.51 7.43 9.68
CA ASP A 89 10.94 7.48 9.94
C ASP A 89 11.71 6.60 8.96
N GLY A 90 12.85 7.10 8.51
CA GLY A 90 13.83 6.29 7.80
C GLY A 90 14.42 5.23 8.72
N VAL A 91 14.73 4.07 8.13
CA VAL A 91 15.24 2.92 8.90
C VAL A 91 16.77 2.91 8.93
N ASN A 92 17.40 3.17 7.79
CA ASN A 92 18.83 3.01 7.61
C ASN A 92 19.60 4.30 7.88
N SER A 93 20.78 4.16 8.49
CA SER A 93 21.68 5.27 8.79
C SER A 93 22.17 5.93 7.50
N LYS A 94 22.22 7.26 7.47
CA LYS A 94 22.56 8.09 6.29
C LYS A 94 21.64 7.95 5.08
N ALA A 95 20.53 7.23 5.18
CA ALA A 95 19.58 7.08 4.07
C ALA A 95 19.01 8.42 3.59
N ARG A 96 18.91 9.39 4.51
CA ARG A 96 18.31 10.71 4.31
C ARG A 96 16.89 10.61 3.77
N PHE A 97 16.10 9.74 4.37
CA PHE A 97 14.69 9.59 4.08
C PHE A 97 13.96 10.92 4.25
N GLY A 98 13.13 11.30 3.27
CA GLY A 98 12.50 12.62 3.24
C GLY A 98 13.31 13.68 2.52
N LEU A 99 14.38 13.31 1.80
CA LEU A 99 15.13 14.28 0.99
C LEU A 99 14.27 14.82 -0.15
N SER A 100 13.50 13.96 -0.80
CA SER A 100 12.42 14.38 -1.70
C SER A 100 11.10 13.85 -1.20
N VAL A 101 10.04 14.65 -1.34
CA VAL A 101 8.65 14.23 -1.13
C VAL A 101 7.83 14.71 -2.31
N CYS A 102 6.84 13.93 -2.71
CA CYS A 102 5.96 14.28 -3.82
C CYS A 102 4.57 13.69 -3.62
N SER A 103 3.53 14.47 -3.93
CA SER A 103 2.16 13.96 -4.06
C SER A 103 2.07 13.10 -5.31
N LEU A 104 1.49 11.91 -5.18
CA LEU A 104 1.19 11.01 -6.29
C LEU A 104 -0.26 11.14 -6.75
N GLY A 105 -1.04 12.05 -6.15
CA GLY A 105 -2.49 11.99 -6.23
C GLY A 105 -2.99 10.66 -5.66
N ASP A 106 -4.13 10.18 -6.15
CA ASP A 106 -4.65 8.86 -5.82
C ASP A 106 -4.08 7.84 -6.84
N ILE A 107 -2.95 7.20 -6.50
CA ILE A 107 -2.18 6.35 -7.42
C ILE A 107 -2.83 4.99 -7.65
N ASN A 108 -3.69 4.56 -6.73
CA ASN A 108 -4.39 3.27 -6.78
C ASN A 108 -5.91 3.41 -7.02
N LEU A 109 -6.42 4.64 -7.10
CA LEU A 109 -7.82 5.01 -7.31
C LEU A 109 -8.76 4.50 -6.20
N ASP A 110 -8.31 4.53 -4.95
CA ASP A 110 -9.08 4.09 -3.78
C ASP A 110 -9.84 5.22 -3.06
N GLY A 111 -9.65 6.47 -3.49
CA GLY A 111 -10.30 7.66 -2.98
C GLY A 111 -9.46 8.47 -2.00
N PHE A 112 -8.23 8.05 -1.71
CA PHE A 112 -7.31 8.75 -0.81
C PHE A 112 -6.07 9.22 -1.57
N GLY A 113 -5.50 10.35 -1.15
CA GLY A 113 -4.26 10.84 -1.73
C GLY A 113 -3.04 10.07 -1.20
N ASP A 114 -2.11 9.82 -2.10
CA ASP A 114 -0.89 9.08 -1.86
C ASP A 114 0.35 9.96 -2.04
N PHE A 115 1.47 9.56 -1.45
CA PHE A 115 2.72 10.26 -1.62
C PHE A 115 3.93 9.34 -1.71
N ALA A 116 4.97 9.84 -2.36
CA ALA A 116 6.27 9.21 -2.45
C ALA A 116 7.30 9.97 -1.61
N VAL A 117 8.23 9.22 -1.03
CA VAL A 117 9.38 9.73 -0.27
C VAL A 117 10.66 9.15 -0.82
N GLY A 118 11.60 10.01 -1.22
CA GLY A 118 12.91 9.61 -1.67
C GLY A 118 13.93 9.51 -0.54
N ALA A 119 14.77 8.48 -0.61
CA ALA A 119 15.92 8.24 0.27
C ALA A 119 17.13 7.87 -0.60
N PRO A 120 17.83 8.85 -1.19
CA PRO A 120 18.82 8.63 -2.25
C PRO A 120 20.07 7.84 -1.86
N TYR A 121 20.25 7.58 -0.56
CA TYR A 121 21.40 6.84 -0.04
C TYR A 121 20.97 5.58 0.71
N ASP A 122 19.70 5.20 0.61
CA ASP A 122 19.17 3.96 1.17
C ASP A 122 19.39 2.76 0.22
N GLY A 123 18.93 1.59 0.63
CA GLY A 123 19.02 0.34 -0.12
C GLY A 123 20.24 -0.51 0.24
N PRO A 124 20.27 -1.78 -0.21
CA PRO A 124 21.31 -2.74 0.17
C PRO A 124 22.74 -2.27 -0.08
N ASN A 125 22.97 -1.47 -1.13
CA ASN A 125 24.28 -0.91 -1.45
C ASN A 125 24.31 0.63 -1.35
N GLY A 126 23.27 1.26 -0.78
CA GLY A 126 23.19 2.72 -0.66
C GLY A 126 23.00 3.46 -1.99
N ASN A 127 22.44 2.81 -3.02
CA ASN A 127 22.20 3.42 -4.33
C ASN A 127 20.92 4.25 -4.41
N GLY A 128 20.07 4.15 -3.39
CA GLY A 128 18.86 4.93 -3.21
C GLY A 128 17.58 4.11 -3.31
N ALA A 129 16.53 4.64 -2.71
CA ALA A 129 15.20 4.06 -2.70
C ALA A 129 14.12 5.14 -2.81
N VAL A 130 12.94 4.73 -3.26
CA VAL A 130 11.69 5.51 -3.16
C VAL A 130 10.64 4.67 -2.44
N TYR A 131 9.98 5.28 -1.47
CA TYR A 131 8.94 4.69 -0.65
C TYR A 131 7.60 5.29 -1.03
N VAL A 132 6.61 4.45 -1.32
CA VAL A 132 5.24 4.87 -1.60
C VAL A 132 4.38 4.59 -0.38
N TYR A 133 3.61 5.59 0.03
CA TYR A 133 2.65 5.49 1.12
C TYR A 133 1.27 5.77 0.56
N HIS A 134 0.35 4.82 0.76
CA HIS A 134 -1.05 5.06 0.43
C HIS A 134 -1.76 5.82 1.55
N GLY A 135 -2.68 6.69 1.17
CA GLY A 135 -3.62 7.34 2.06
C GLY A 135 -4.64 6.36 2.65
N SER A 136 -5.38 6.80 3.66
CA SER A 136 -6.50 6.04 4.23
C SER A 136 -7.37 6.94 5.11
N PRO A 137 -8.60 6.53 5.50
CA PRO A 137 -9.48 7.33 6.35
C PRO A 137 -8.90 7.74 7.71
N THR A 138 -7.81 7.10 8.15
CA THR A 138 -7.13 7.41 9.41
C THR A 138 -5.74 8.01 9.18
N GLY A 139 -5.50 8.59 8.00
CA GLY A 139 -4.17 9.02 7.54
C GLY A 139 -3.42 7.92 6.80
N PRO A 140 -2.19 8.18 6.35
CA PRO A 140 -1.47 7.26 5.49
C PRO A 140 -1.04 5.98 6.23
N LEU A 141 -0.79 4.90 5.50
CA LEU A 141 -0.34 3.64 6.10
C LEU A 141 0.94 3.83 6.95
N GLU A 142 1.05 3.10 8.06
CA GLU A 142 2.26 3.11 8.91
C GLU A 142 3.50 2.60 8.15
N LYS A 143 3.29 1.59 7.30
CA LYS A 143 4.32 0.99 6.45
C LYS A 143 4.12 1.42 5.01
N PRO A 144 5.21 1.57 4.23
CA PRO A 144 5.10 1.83 2.80
C PRO A 144 4.33 0.69 2.12
N SER A 145 3.42 1.04 1.21
CA SER A 145 2.71 0.08 0.37
C SER A 145 3.64 -0.54 -0.67
N GLN A 146 4.65 0.21 -1.10
CA GLN A 146 5.70 -0.25 -2.00
C GLN A 146 7.03 0.45 -1.69
N VAL A 147 8.12 -0.29 -1.81
CA VAL A 147 9.48 0.26 -1.80
C VAL A 147 10.15 -0.14 -3.10
N ILE A 148 10.75 0.84 -3.77
CA ILE A 148 11.49 0.65 -5.02
C ILE A 148 12.95 0.95 -4.72
N PHE A 149 13.79 -0.09 -4.70
CA PHE A 149 15.23 0.08 -4.59
C PHE A 149 15.86 0.25 -5.97
N ALA A 150 16.93 1.04 -6.05
CA ALA A 150 17.70 1.22 -7.28
C ALA A 150 18.19 -0.13 -7.85
N GLU A 151 18.51 -1.08 -6.97
CA GLU A 151 18.99 -2.42 -7.31
C GLU A 151 17.94 -3.31 -8.00
N ASP A 152 16.65 -3.08 -7.75
CA ASP A 152 15.57 -3.90 -8.31
C ASP A 152 15.23 -3.51 -9.76
N ILE A 153 15.83 -2.42 -10.26
CA ILE A 153 15.53 -1.86 -11.57
C ILE A 153 16.30 -2.61 -12.65
N SER A 154 15.61 -3.52 -13.31
CA SER A 154 16.14 -4.20 -14.49
C SER A 154 16.27 -3.27 -15.70
N GLY A 155 17.28 -3.51 -16.55
CA GLY A 155 17.48 -2.75 -17.79
C GLY A 155 18.24 -1.43 -17.65
N ALA A 156 18.54 -0.98 -16.43
CA ALA A 156 19.36 0.21 -16.18
C ALA A 156 20.57 -0.16 -15.30
N SER A 157 21.79 -0.11 -15.88
CA SER A 157 23.01 -0.49 -15.16
C SER A 157 23.58 0.68 -14.37
N ARG A 158 24.04 0.44 -13.13
CA ARG A 158 24.70 1.44 -12.26
C ARG A 158 23.84 2.67 -12.01
N ILE A 159 22.83 2.55 -11.16
CA ILE A 159 22.04 3.68 -10.67
C ILE A 159 22.60 4.04 -9.29
N SER A 160 22.80 5.33 -9.02
CA SER A 160 23.07 5.83 -7.67
C SER A 160 22.38 7.16 -7.44
N THR A 161 22.16 7.55 -6.19
CA THR A 161 21.33 8.70 -5.78
C THR A 161 19.86 8.60 -6.24
N PHE A 162 19.35 7.39 -6.43
CA PHE A 162 17.97 7.13 -6.85
C PHE A 162 16.96 7.64 -5.80
N GLY A 163 16.05 8.52 -6.20
CA GLY A 163 15.13 9.17 -5.26
C GLY A 163 15.63 10.53 -4.76
N PHE A 164 16.69 11.08 -5.36
CA PHE A 164 17.14 12.43 -5.03
C PHE A 164 16.10 13.49 -5.42
N SER A 165 15.41 13.28 -6.54
CA SER A 165 14.21 14.02 -6.92
C SER A 165 13.12 13.05 -7.33
N VAL A 166 11.88 13.38 -6.99
CA VAL A 166 10.69 12.60 -7.34
C VAL A 166 9.61 13.58 -7.79
N ALA A 167 8.91 13.24 -8.87
CA ALA A 167 7.73 13.94 -9.36
C ALA A 167 6.67 12.91 -9.74
N GLY A 168 5.39 13.21 -9.55
CA GLY A 168 4.28 12.30 -9.85
C GLY A 168 2.95 13.03 -9.91
N GLY A 169 1.86 12.28 -9.83
CA GLY A 169 0.50 12.84 -9.81
C GLY A 169 -0.10 13.11 -11.20
N ILE A 170 0.54 12.62 -12.27
CA ILE A 170 0.07 12.79 -13.65
C ILE A 170 0.16 11.46 -14.37
N ASP A 171 -0.89 11.07 -15.08
CA ASP A 171 -0.91 9.92 -15.99
C ASP A 171 -0.11 10.23 -17.26
N LEU A 172 0.97 9.50 -17.51
CA LEU A 172 1.88 9.72 -18.63
C LEU A 172 1.63 8.77 -19.80
N ASP A 173 0.91 7.66 -19.59
CA ASP A 173 0.67 6.65 -20.62
C ASP A 173 -0.81 6.45 -21.01
N GLY A 174 -1.70 7.29 -20.45
CA GLY A 174 -3.11 7.31 -20.77
C GLY A 174 -3.89 6.16 -20.16
N ASN A 175 -3.36 5.53 -19.10
CA ASN A 175 -4.01 4.39 -18.46
C ASN A 175 -4.99 4.77 -17.35
N GLN A 176 -5.15 6.07 -17.07
CA GLN A 176 -5.96 6.72 -16.02
C GLN A 176 -5.41 6.64 -14.59
N TYR A 177 -4.24 6.03 -14.39
CA TYR A 177 -3.55 6.02 -13.11
C TYR A 177 -2.39 7.02 -13.16
N PRO A 178 -2.21 7.86 -12.12
CA PRO A 178 -1.04 8.73 -12.04
C PRO A 178 0.27 7.93 -12.06
N ASP A 179 1.27 8.45 -12.76
CA ASP A 179 2.61 7.86 -12.85
C ASP A 179 3.62 8.65 -12.01
N MET A 180 4.86 8.14 -11.95
CA MET A 180 5.95 8.74 -11.18
C MET A 180 7.25 8.78 -12.00
N VAL A 181 8.05 9.83 -11.81
CA VAL A 181 9.40 9.98 -12.36
C VAL A 181 10.39 10.16 -11.21
N VAL A 182 11.49 9.42 -11.25
CA VAL A 182 12.53 9.42 -10.21
C VAL A 182 13.88 9.79 -10.80
N GLY A 183 14.52 10.82 -10.23
CA GLY A 183 15.87 11.26 -10.60
C GLY A 183 16.97 10.53 -9.84
N ALA A 184 18.08 10.28 -10.53
CA ALA A 184 19.31 9.67 -10.04
C ALA A 184 20.51 10.43 -10.62
N TYR A 185 20.73 11.65 -10.12
CA TYR A 185 21.57 12.66 -10.77
C TYR A 185 23.05 12.24 -10.89
N SER A 186 23.60 11.51 -9.92
CA SER A 186 25.01 11.08 -9.96
C SER A 186 25.33 10.10 -11.09
N THR A 187 24.29 9.55 -11.72
CA THR A 187 24.39 8.63 -12.86
C THR A 187 23.69 9.15 -14.10
N ASP A 188 23.37 10.44 -14.12
CA ASP A 188 22.73 11.17 -15.24
C ASP A 188 21.42 10.53 -15.74
N LYS A 189 20.59 10.03 -14.80
CA LYS A 189 19.36 9.30 -15.14
C LYS A 189 18.11 9.92 -14.52
N ALA A 190 17.02 9.80 -15.27
CA ALA A 190 15.66 9.92 -14.80
C ALA A 190 14.88 8.68 -15.26
N LEU A 191 14.12 8.08 -14.36
CA LEU A 191 13.40 6.83 -14.58
C LEU A 191 11.90 7.08 -14.45
N VAL A 192 11.14 6.65 -15.44
CA VAL A 192 9.67 6.74 -15.45
C VAL A 192 9.09 5.42 -14.97
N PHE A 193 8.25 5.49 -13.94
CA PHE A 193 7.51 4.38 -13.36
C PHE A 193 6.04 4.56 -13.69
N LYS A 194 5.49 3.56 -14.36
CA LYS A 194 4.09 3.57 -14.78
C LYS A 194 3.26 2.76 -13.81
N SER A 195 2.14 3.32 -13.39
CA SER A 195 1.21 2.65 -12.49
C SER A 195 0.47 1.54 -13.21
N ARG A 196 0.18 0.46 -12.48
CA ARG A 196 -0.55 -0.70 -13.02
C ARG A 196 -2.03 -0.55 -12.65
N PRO A 197 -2.97 -0.85 -13.57
CA PRO A 197 -4.37 -0.89 -13.24
C PRO A 197 -4.68 -1.81 -12.05
N VAL A 198 -5.49 -1.34 -11.12
CA VAL A 198 -5.82 -2.04 -9.87
C VAL A 198 -7.18 -2.73 -10.02
N ALA A 199 -7.18 -4.06 -9.90
CA ALA A 199 -8.40 -4.86 -9.90
C ALA A 199 -8.93 -5.04 -8.48
N VAL A 200 -10.08 -4.43 -8.19
CA VAL A 200 -10.80 -4.59 -6.92
C VAL A 200 -11.61 -5.88 -6.98
N MET A 201 -11.31 -6.81 -6.08
CA MET A 201 -11.94 -8.13 -6.04
C MET A 201 -12.91 -8.24 -4.85
N GLU A 202 -14.15 -8.56 -5.15
CA GLU A 202 -15.19 -8.92 -4.20
C GLU A 202 -15.33 -10.44 -4.19
N ALA A 203 -15.05 -11.08 -3.06
CA ALA A 203 -15.18 -12.53 -2.90
C ALA A 203 -15.98 -12.87 -1.66
N SER A 204 -16.87 -13.86 -1.77
CA SER A 204 -17.71 -14.34 -0.67
C SER A 204 -17.82 -15.86 -0.71
N THR A 205 -17.75 -16.49 0.46
CA THR A 205 -17.95 -17.94 0.60
C THR A 205 -18.99 -18.21 1.69
N LEU A 206 -20.07 -18.89 1.32
CA LEU A 206 -21.23 -19.11 2.17
C LEU A 206 -21.65 -20.58 2.10
N PHE A 207 -22.16 -21.13 3.21
CA PHE A 207 -22.91 -22.38 3.17
C PHE A 207 -24.26 -22.15 2.51
N GLU A 208 -24.77 -23.16 1.81
CA GLU A 208 -26.12 -23.13 1.22
C GLU A 208 -27.20 -22.93 2.29
N THR A 209 -26.97 -23.43 3.51
CA THR A 209 -27.84 -23.20 4.66
C THR A 209 -27.46 -21.93 5.42
N GLU A 210 -28.44 -21.04 5.61
CA GLU A 210 -28.24 -19.75 6.29
C GLU A 210 -27.83 -19.89 7.76
N ASN A 211 -28.29 -20.96 8.43
CA ASN A 211 -27.96 -21.22 9.83
C ASN A 211 -26.49 -21.63 10.04
N LYS A 212 -25.73 -21.93 8.97
CA LYS A 212 -24.33 -22.39 9.01
C LYS A 212 -24.12 -23.63 9.89
N LEU A 213 -25.19 -24.35 10.22
CA LEU A 213 -25.16 -25.57 11.00
C LEU A 213 -25.11 -26.77 10.05
N ILE A 214 -24.25 -27.74 10.38
CA ILE A 214 -24.18 -29.01 9.69
C ILE A 214 -24.59 -30.07 10.70
N SER A 215 -25.77 -30.65 10.49
CA SER A 215 -26.27 -31.77 11.31
C SER A 215 -25.42 -33.00 11.06
N LEU A 216 -24.86 -33.60 12.11
CA LEU A 216 -24.07 -34.84 12.02
C LEU A 216 -24.95 -36.09 11.88
N GLU A 217 -26.25 -35.94 12.08
CA GLU A 217 -27.25 -36.99 11.94
C GLU A 217 -27.72 -37.11 10.48
N ASP A 218 -27.74 -36.00 9.75
CA ASP A 218 -28.20 -35.93 8.36
C ASP A 218 -27.11 -36.41 7.38
N ARG A 219 -26.99 -37.73 7.21
CA ARG A 219 -25.97 -38.37 6.37
C ARG A 219 -26.41 -38.57 4.92
N ASN A 220 -26.69 -37.46 4.24
CA ASN A 220 -27.28 -37.46 2.89
C ASN A 220 -26.29 -37.71 1.74
N CYS A 221 -24.98 -37.78 2.02
CA CYS A 221 -23.97 -38.10 1.02
C CYS A 221 -23.36 -39.46 1.25
N THR A 222 -22.89 -40.09 0.17
CA THR A 222 -22.27 -41.41 0.18
C THR A 222 -20.87 -41.30 -0.40
N LEU A 223 -19.88 -41.82 0.33
CA LEU A 223 -18.49 -41.92 -0.12
C LEU A 223 -18.30 -43.14 -1.06
N ARG A 224 -17.14 -43.24 -1.71
CA ARG A 224 -16.76 -44.35 -2.61
C ARG A 224 -16.82 -45.71 -1.94
N ASP A 225 -16.55 -45.77 -0.64
CA ASP A 225 -16.66 -46.98 0.20
C ASP A 225 -18.10 -47.31 0.64
N ARG A 226 -19.10 -46.58 0.14
CA ARG A 226 -20.53 -46.63 0.49
C ARG A 226 -20.87 -46.16 1.91
N LYS A 227 -19.93 -45.54 2.63
CA LYS A 227 -20.21 -44.93 3.93
C LYS A 227 -21.07 -43.68 3.75
N GLN A 228 -22.18 -43.61 4.49
CA GLN A 228 -22.99 -42.40 4.55
C GLN A 228 -22.33 -41.38 5.48
N VAL A 229 -22.24 -40.13 5.02
CA VAL A 229 -21.59 -39.02 5.72
C VAL A 229 -22.44 -37.75 5.69
N PRO A 230 -22.36 -36.91 6.73
CA PRO A 230 -22.95 -35.58 6.71
C PRO A 230 -22.27 -34.70 5.67
N CYS A 231 -23.06 -33.98 4.89
CA CYS A 231 -22.54 -33.11 3.85
C CYS A 231 -23.38 -31.86 3.67
N THR A 232 -22.77 -30.84 3.08
CA THR A 232 -23.40 -29.56 2.76
C THR A 232 -22.77 -29.00 1.49
N VAL A 233 -23.37 -27.96 0.94
CA VAL A 233 -22.85 -27.23 -0.21
C VAL A 233 -22.27 -25.90 0.25
N VAL A 234 -21.08 -25.58 -0.26
CA VAL A 234 -20.40 -24.31 -0.07
C VAL A 234 -20.42 -23.56 -1.40
N ASN A 235 -21.02 -22.38 -1.41
CA ASN A 235 -21.10 -21.49 -2.55
C ASN A 235 -20.03 -20.40 -2.39
N SER A 236 -19.09 -20.36 -3.33
CA SER A 236 -18.06 -19.31 -3.43
C SER A 236 -18.35 -18.45 -4.65
N CYS A 237 -18.54 -17.15 -4.45
CA CYS A 237 -18.77 -16.20 -5.53
C CYS A 237 -17.66 -15.14 -5.55
N MET A 238 -17.25 -14.77 -6.76
CA MET A 238 -16.19 -13.80 -7.00
C MET A 238 -16.61 -12.84 -8.11
N LYS A 239 -16.33 -11.56 -7.93
CA LYS A 239 -16.49 -10.50 -8.93
C LYS A 239 -15.27 -9.60 -8.85
N TYR A 240 -14.85 -9.06 -9.99
CA TYR A 240 -13.86 -7.99 -9.97
C TYR A 240 -14.32 -6.80 -10.79
N ASN A 241 -13.83 -5.63 -10.42
CA ASN A 241 -14.00 -4.39 -11.17
C ASN A 241 -12.72 -3.56 -11.10
N GLY A 242 -12.66 -2.47 -11.85
CA GLY A 242 -11.53 -1.54 -11.83
C GLY A 242 -11.52 -0.65 -13.06
N ILE A 243 -10.79 0.46 -12.97
CA ILE A 243 -10.59 1.38 -14.07
C ILE A 243 -9.48 0.80 -14.96
N ASN A 244 -9.70 0.79 -16.27
CA ASN A 244 -8.74 0.30 -17.26
C ASN A 244 -8.13 -1.11 -17.00
N VAL A 245 -8.80 -1.93 -16.20
CA VAL A 245 -8.42 -3.34 -15.99
C VAL A 245 -8.85 -4.20 -17.19
N PRO A 246 -8.13 -5.30 -17.47
CA PRO A 246 -8.48 -6.21 -18.56
C PRO A 246 -9.93 -6.71 -18.48
N PRO A 247 -10.60 -6.94 -19.63
CA PRO A 247 -11.99 -7.40 -19.66
C PRO A 247 -12.17 -8.82 -19.08
N THR A 248 -11.08 -9.59 -19.03
CA THR A 248 -11.02 -10.92 -18.42
C THR A 248 -9.77 -11.05 -17.56
N LEU A 249 -9.89 -11.73 -16.42
CA LEU A 249 -8.76 -12.11 -15.56
C LEU A 249 -8.76 -13.61 -15.32
N ASP A 250 -7.61 -14.24 -15.54
CA ASP A 250 -7.37 -15.63 -15.15
C ASP A 250 -6.70 -15.63 -13.77
N ILE A 251 -7.38 -16.19 -12.78
CA ILE A 251 -6.92 -16.23 -11.38
C ILE A 251 -6.78 -17.67 -10.89
N GLU A 252 -5.89 -17.89 -9.95
CA GLU A 252 -5.81 -19.15 -9.22
C GLU A 252 -6.54 -19.01 -7.89
N VAL A 253 -7.52 -19.89 -7.65
CA VAL A 253 -8.32 -19.91 -6.42
C VAL A 253 -7.98 -21.16 -5.62
N SER A 254 -7.71 -20.97 -4.33
CA SER A 254 -7.48 -22.08 -3.38
C SER A 254 -8.59 -22.09 -2.32
N TRP A 255 -9.36 -23.18 -2.29
CA TRP A 255 -10.32 -23.43 -1.22
C TRP A 255 -9.68 -24.32 -0.16
N VAL A 256 -9.67 -23.83 1.09
CA VAL A 256 -9.12 -24.55 2.25
C VAL A 256 -10.23 -24.78 3.28
N LEU A 257 -10.66 -26.03 3.41
CA LEU A 257 -11.66 -26.47 4.37
C LEU A 257 -11.02 -26.70 5.75
N ASP A 258 -11.74 -26.30 6.81
CA ASP A 258 -11.28 -26.34 8.22
C ASP A 258 -9.89 -25.72 8.41
N SER A 259 -9.67 -24.53 7.82
CA SER A 259 -8.36 -23.85 7.77
C SER A 259 -7.69 -23.61 9.14
N LYS A 260 -8.46 -23.64 10.23
CA LYS A 260 -7.94 -23.54 11.61
C LYS A 260 -7.32 -24.85 12.13
N LYS A 261 -7.54 -25.99 11.46
CA LYS A 261 -7.04 -27.32 11.85
C LYS A 261 -6.27 -28.01 10.69
N PRO A 262 -5.11 -27.49 10.27
CA PRO A 262 -4.40 -28.01 9.11
C PRO A 262 -3.87 -29.44 9.26
N ARG A 263 -3.58 -29.89 10.50
CA ARG A 263 -3.06 -31.26 10.74
C ARG A 263 -4.14 -32.33 10.75
N ASN A 264 -5.31 -32.01 11.29
CA ASN A 264 -6.45 -32.92 11.45
C ASN A 264 -7.73 -32.20 11.00
N PRO A 265 -7.88 -31.92 9.70
CA PRO A 265 -9.08 -31.28 9.17
C PRO A 265 -10.28 -32.21 9.33
N ARG A 266 -11.45 -31.63 9.61
CA ARG A 266 -12.71 -32.37 9.78
C ARG A 266 -13.61 -32.32 8.56
N MET A 267 -13.25 -31.54 7.55
CA MET A 267 -14.09 -31.26 6.40
C MET A 267 -13.29 -31.44 5.11
N PHE A 268 -13.91 -32.12 4.14
CA PHE A 268 -13.27 -32.59 2.93
C PHE A 268 -14.18 -32.39 1.71
N PHE A 269 -13.59 -32.31 0.52
CA PHE A 269 -14.35 -32.22 -0.73
C PHE A 269 -14.93 -33.58 -1.09
N LEU A 270 -16.22 -33.66 -1.42
CA LEU A 270 -16.88 -34.94 -1.73
C LEU A 270 -16.33 -35.57 -3.03
N ASN A 271 -16.00 -34.75 -4.03
CA ASN A 271 -15.46 -35.23 -5.31
C ASN A 271 -13.98 -35.69 -5.20
N GLU A 272 -13.27 -35.17 -4.20
CA GLU A 272 -11.85 -35.45 -3.92
C GLU A 272 -11.69 -35.92 -2.46
N GLU A 273 -12.26 -37.09 -2.16
CA GLU A 273 -12.29 -37.65 -0.81
C GLU A 273 -10.92 -37.64 -0.12
N GLY A 274 -10.89 -37.24 1.15
CA GLY A 274 -9.68 -37.11 1.95
C GLY A 274 -8.87 -35.83 1.68
N ARG A 275 -9.22 -35.01 0.69
CA ARG A 275 -8.60 -33.68 0.48
C ARG A 275 -9.44 -32.58 1.09
N ASN A 276 -8.78 -31.69 1.84
CA ASN A 276 -9.37 -30.49 2.42
C ASN A 276 -8.88 -29.20 1.71
N ILE A 277 -7.98 -29.31 0.73
CA ILE A 277 -7.48 -28.20 -0.07
C ILE A 277 -7.75 -28.52 -1.55
N ARG A 278 -8.27 -27.54 -2.28
CA ARG A 278 -8.46 -27.63 -3.73
C ARG A 278 -8.03 -26.33 -4.40
N ASN A 279 -7.23 -26.45 -5.45
CA ASN A 279 -6.77 -25.32 -6.25
C ASN A 279 -7.38 -25.41 -7.65
N GLN A 280 -7.86 -24.30 -8.19
CA GLN A 280 -8.40 -24.26 -9.55
C GLN A 280 -8.18 -22.89 -10.19
N SER A 281 -7.84 -22.90 -11.47
CA SER A 281 -7.85 -21.68 -12.28
C SER A 281 -9.28 -21.30 -12.65
N MET A 282 -9.62 -20.03 -12.47
CA MET A 282 -10.92 -19.46 -12.82
C MET A 282 -10.72 -18.25 -13.73
N ARG A 283 -11.48 -18.21 -14.82
CA ARG A 283 -11.60 -17.01 -15.65
C ARG A 283 -12.76 -16.17 -15.15
N LEU A 284 -12.47 -14.96 -14.70
CA LEU A 284 -13.45 -13.96 -14.34
C LEU A 284 -13.67 -12.98 -15.50
N TYR A 285 -14.86 -12.38 -15.55
CA TYR A 285 -15.21 -11.32 -16.50
C TYR A 285 -15.52 -10.03 -15.73
N ARG A 286 -14.99 -8.89 -16.20
CA ARG A 286 -15.12 -7.60 -15.51
C ARG A 286 -16.59 -7.26 -15.21
N GLY A 287 -16.89 -6.97 -13.95
CA GLY A 287 -18.22 -6.62 -13.47
C GLY A 287 -19.21 -7.78 -13.36
N LYS A 288 -18.84 -8.99 -13.77
CA LYS A 288 -19.70 -10.18 -13.71
C LYS A 288 -19.38 -11.01 -12.46
N LEU A 289 -20.43 -11.41 -11.74
CA LEU A 289 -20.33 -12.33 -10.62
C LEU A 289 -20.22 -13.77 -11.15
N GLU A 290 -19.16 -14.47 -10.76
CA GLU A 290 -18.93 -15.88 -11.08
C GLU A 290 -18.98 -16.70 -9.79
N CYS A 291 -19.86 -17.71 -9.75
CA CYS A 291 -20.07 -18.54 -8.56
C CYS A 291 -19.70 -20.01 -8.83
N ARG A 292 -19.18 -20.67 -7.80
CA ARG A 292 -18.88 -22.10 -7.76
C ARG A 292 -19.52 -22.72 -6.53
N SER A 293 -20.21 -23.83 -6.74
CA SER A 293 -20.82 -24.62 -5.68
C SER A 293 -20.02 -25.90 -5.51
N GLU A 294 -19.55 -26.14 -4.30
CA GLU A 294 -18.74 -27.31 -3.96
C GLU A 294 -19.44 -28.09 -2.84
N ARG A 295 -19.60 -29.40 -3.06
CA ARG A 295 -20.17 -30.28 -2.04
C ARG A 295 -19.06 -30.80 -1.14
N VAL A 296 -19.21 -30.58 0.16
CA VAL A 296 -18.22 -30.93 1.19
C VAL A 296 -18.86 -31.82 2.23
N TYR A 297 -18.06 -32.68 2.86
CA TYR A 297 -18.53 -33.61 3.89
C TYR A 297 -17.67 -33.53 5.15
N ILE A 298 -18.23 -33.99 6.27
CA ILE A 298 -17.54 -34.09 7.56
C ILE A 298 -17.15 -35.54 7.82
N ALA A 299 -15.90 -35.78 8.26
CA ALA A 299 -15.40 -37.10 8.65
C ALA A 299 -14.47 -37.03 9.86
#